data_AF-A0A537U0Q6-F1
#
_entry.id   AF-A0A537U0Q6-F1
#
_cell.length_a   1.000
_cell.length_b   1.000
_cell.length_c   1.000
_cell.angle_alpha   90.00
_cell.angle_beta   90.00
_cell.angle_gamma   90.00
#
_symmetry.space_group_name_H-M   'P 1'
#
loop_
_entity.id
_entity.type
_entity.pdbx_description
1 polymer ?
#
loop_
_entity_poly.entity_id
_entity_poly.type
_entity_poly.pdbx_seq_one_letter_code
_entity_poly.pdbx_strand_id
1 'polypeptide(L)'
;MGRSSGSRRRSNRTTPSALSSTNSKAQPPRRSTRSRRRARRRCRARRPAYQSLNDEQKARFNALSPDNPDQQQAQRDLTQVCGARASGIAGLPLERIERAVRPDDAQRSALNDLQNATAEASNLLSSDCPTYRALTPVGRLQAMEQRLDAMLHAVQTVQPALEKFYASLGDEQKERFNRLSPAQG
;
A
#
# COMPACT_ATOMS: atom_id res chain seq x y z
N MET A 1 -80.51 -36.59 -15.19
CA MET A 1 -81.12 -35.36 -15.76
C MET A 1 -80.20 -34.18 -15.43
N GLY A 2 -79.86 -33.33 -16.42
CA GLY A 2 -79.11 -32.06 -16.28
C GLY A 2 -77.58 -32.22 -16.36
N ARG A 3 -76.89 -31.92 -17.49
CA ARG A 3 -76.42 -30.59 -17.98
C ARG A 3 -75.41 -29.97 -16.99
N SER A 4 -74.24 -29.43 -17.34
CA SER A 4 -73.82 -28.71 -18.55
C SER A 4 -72.30 -28.56 -18.61
N SER A 5 -71.81 -28.41 -19.82
CA SER A 5 -70.45 -28.02 -20.20
C SER A 5 -70.05 -26.63 -19.66
N GLY A 6 -68.75 -26.45 -19.40
CA GLY A 6 -68.11 -25.16 -19.18
C GLY A 6 -66.65 -25.22 -19.62
N SER A 7 -66.31 -24.48 -20.65
CA SER A 7 -65.04 -24.51 -21.39
C SER A 7 -64.28 -23.19 -21.16
N ARG A 8 -62.93 -23.25 -21.27
CA ARG A 8 -61.97 -22.12 -21.45
C ARG A 8 -61.68 -21.32 -20.16
N ARG A 9 -60.46 -20.85 -19.83
CA ARG A 9 -59.35 -20.30 -20.63
C ARG A 9 -58.07 -20.23 -19.76
N ARG A 10 -56.96 -20.65 -20.38
CA ARG A 10 -55.55 -20.23 -20.27
C ARG A 10 -55.24 -18.98 -19.41
N SER A 11 -54.25 -19.10 -18.50
CA SER A 11 -53.33 -18.01 -18.14
C SER A 11 -51.95 -18.58 -17.76
N ASN A 12 -51.00 -18.36 -18.67
CA ASN A 12 -49.57 -18.43 -18.38
C ASN A 12 -49.18 -17.29 -17.44
N ARG A 13 -48.06 -17.52 -16.74
CA ARG A 13 -47.00 -16.56 -16.39
C ARG A 13 -46.89 -16.22 -14.90
N THR A 14 -45.60 -16.21 -14.51
CA THR A 14 -44.97 -15.42 -13.45
C THR A 14 -45.04 -15.97 -12.03
N THR A 15 -43.97 -16.68 -11.68
CA THR A 15 -43.36 -16.58 -10.35
C THR A 15 -43.10 -15.10 -10.00
N PRO A 16 -43.31 -14.72 -8.73
CA PRO A 16 -42.45 -13.72 -8.13
C PRO A 16 -41.73 -14.30 -6.92
N SER A 17 -40.43 -14.11 -6.95
CA SER A 17 -39.51 -14.15 -5.84
C SER A 17 -40.08 -13.46 -4.59
N ALA A 18 -39.94 -14.12 -3.46
CA ALA A 18 -39.79 -13.47 -2.16
C ALA A 18 -38.69 -14.21 -1.39
N LEU A 19 -37.45 -13.96 -1.81
CA LEU A 19 -36.29 -14.15 -0.95
C LEU A 19 -36.40 -13.10 0.17
N SER A 20 -36.93 -13.50 1.32
CA SER A 20 -36.76 -12.72 2.55
C SER A 20 -35.31 -12.81 2.98
N SER A 21 -34.49 -11.86 2.53
CA SER A 21 -33.17 -11.59 3.09
C SER A 21 -33.33 -11.09 4.52
N THR A 22 -33.31 -12.00 5.49
CA THR A 22 -33.06 -11.65 6.88
C THR A 22 -31.60 -11.23 7.00
N ASN A 23 -31.36 -9.92 7.09
CA ASN A 23 -30.04 -9.37 7.41
C ASN A 23 -29.75 -9.64 8.90
N SER A 24 -29.43 -10.90 9.22
CA SER A 24 -28.96 -11.31 10.53
C SER A 24 -27.53 -10.82 10.70
N LYS A 25 -27.38 -9.68 11.37
CA LYS A 25 -26.11 -9.20 11.91
C LYS A 25 -25.61 -10.26 12.90
N ALA A 26 -24.79 -11.20 12.40
CA ALA A 26 -24.28 -12.33 13.16
C ALA A 26 -23.54 -11.83 14.42
N GLN A 27 -24.10 -12.13 15.58
CA GLN A 27 -23.48 -11.83 16.86
C GLN A 27 -22.22 -12.69 17.01
N PRO A 28 -21.04 -12.11 17.35
CA PRO A 28 -19.81 -12.88 17.45
C PRO A 28 -19.94 -13.94 18.57
N PRO A 29 -19.37 -15.15 18.38
CA PRO A 29 -19.57 -16.25 19.30
C PRO A 29 -19.04 -15.92 20.71
N ARG A 30 -19.84 -16.25 21.74
CA ARG A 30 -19.47 -16.04 23.15
C ARG A 30 -18.25 -16.88 23.51
N ARG A 31 -17.06 -16.26 23.53
CA ARG A 31 -15.81 -16.87 24.01
C ARG A 31 -15.98 -17.51 25.38
N SER A 32 -15.57 -18.77 25.52
CA SER A 32 -15.62 -19.55 26.78
C SER A 32 -14.92 -18.84 27.95
N THR A 33 -15.36 -19.07 29.18
CA THR A 33 -14.76 -18.47 30.39
C THR A 33 -13.25 -18.74 30.50
N ARG A 34 -12.80 -19.92 30.06
CA ARG A 34 -11.38 -20.31 30.00
C ARG A 34 -10.58 -19.48 28.99
N SER A 35 -11.15 -19.22 27.80
CA SER A 35 -10.50 -18.35 26.80
C SER A 35 -10.48 -16.89 27.25
N ARG A 36 -11.54 -16.40 27.90
CA ARG A 36 -11.58 -15.07 28.55
C ARG A 36 -10.53 -14.93 29.66
N ARG A 37 -10.39 -15.93 30.53
CA ARG A 37 -9.36 -15.94 31.59
C ARG A 37 -7.94 -15.98 31.02
N ARG A 38 -7.69 -16.77 29.97
CA ARG A 38 -6.38 -16.81 29.29
C ARG A 38 -6.05 -15.47 28.60
N ALA A 39 -7.01 -14.84 27.93
CA ALA A 39 -6.84 -13.51 27.36
C ALA A 39 -6.53 -12.46 28.45
N ARG A 40 -7.26 -12.46 29.57
CA ARG A 40 -7.00 -11.56 30.71
C ARG A 40 -5.61 -11.75 31.32
N ARG A 41 -5.12 -12.99 31.43
CA ARG A 41 -3.75 -13.28 31.90
C ARG A 41 -2.69 -12.75 30.93
N ARG A 42 -2.88 -12.91 29.61
CA ARG A 42 -1.98 -12.36 28.58
C ARG A 42 -1.94 -10.83 28.59
N CYS A 43 -3.08 -10.16 28.81
CA CYS A 43 -3.11 -8.69 29.00
C CYS A 43 -2.37 -8.27 30.28
N ARG A 44 -2.46 -9.03 31.38
CA ARG A 44 -1.71 -8.76 32.62
C ARG A 44 -0.19 -8.92 32.46
N ALA A 45 0.30 -9.76 31.56
CA ALA A 45 1.74 -9.93 31.34
C ALA A 45 2.38 -8.74 30.58
N ARG A 46 1.61 -8.01 29.76
CA ARG A 46 2.06 -6.77 29.07
C ARG A 46 1.98 -5.50 29.95
N ARG A 47 1.44 -5.61 31.16
CA ARG A 47 1.16 -4.50 32.08
C ARG A 47 2.41 -3.73 32.58
N PRO A 48 3.63 -4.30 32.71
CA PRO A 48 4.78 -3.55 33.22
C PRO A 48 5.17 -2.37 32.32
N ALA A 49 5.29 -2.61 31.00
CA ALA A 49 5.68 -1.57 30.03
C ALA A 49 4.61 -0.47 29.85
N TYR A 50 3.32 -0.80 30.01
CA TYR A 50 2.25 0.20 29.97
C TYR A 50 2.17 1.03 31.26
N GLN A 51 2.63 0.47 32.39
CA GLN A 51 2.67 1.16 33.68
C GLN A 51 3.86 2.09 33.83
N SER A 52 4.97 1.85 33.11
CA SER A 52 6.14 2.74 33.10
C SER A 52 5.93 4.03 32.29
N LEU A 53 4.83 4.14 31.54
CA LEU A 53 4.48 5.34 30.79
C LEU A 53 3.89 6.42 31.72
N ASN A 54 4.16 7.68 31.44
CA ASN A 54 3.46 8.79 32.08
C ASN A 54 2.04 8.98 31.50
N ASP A 55 1.23 9.85 32.12
CA ASP A 55 -0.18 9.96 31.75
C ASP A 55 -0.41 10.54 30.35
N GLU A 56 0.49 11.41 29.89
CA GLU A 56 0.46 11.91 28.51
C GLU A 56 0.82 10.81 27.49
N GLN A 57 1.83 10.00 27.77
CA GLN A 57 2.21 8.85 26.93
C GLN A 57 1.10 7.80 26.89
N LYS A 58 0.42 7.54 28.01
CA LYS A 58 -0.75 6.65 28.06
C LYS A 58 -1.91 7.21 27.26
N ALA A 59 -2.20 8.50 27.37
CA ALA A 59 -3.26 9.15 26.60
C ALA A 59 -2.99 9.05 25.09
N ARG A 60 -1.76 9.37 24.65
CA ARG A 60 -1.33 9.24 23.26
C ARG A 60 -1.37 7.79 22.77
N PHE A 61 -1.01 6.81 23.60
CA PHE A 61 -1.09 5.40 23.26
C PHE A 61 -2.54 4.91 23.13
N ASN A 62 -3.43 5.35 24.02
CA ASN A 62 -4.84 4.97 23.99
C ASN A 62 -5.60 5.57 22.81
N ALA A 63 -5.23 6.77 22.39
CA ALA A 63 -5.76 7.43 21.19
C ALA A 63 -5.51 6.63 19.90
N LEU A 64 -4.55 5.69 19.91
CA LEU A 64 -4.30 4.77 18.81
C LEU A 64 -5.28 3.59 18.74
N SER A 65 -6.32 3.55 19.59
CA SER A 65 -7.31 2.47 19.56
C SER A 65 -8.09 2.46 18.23
N PRO A 66 -8.41 1.27 17.67
CA PRO A 66 -8.97 1.11 16.32
C PRO A 66 -10.41 1.62 16.11
N ASP A 67 -11.08 2.15 17.13
CA ASP A 67 -12.49 2.52 17.08
C ASP A 67 -12.76 4.02 16.73
N ASN A 68 -11.78 4.76 16.20
CA ASN A 68 -11.93 6.20 15.88
C ASN A 68 -12.22 6.49 14.39
N PRO A 69 -13.21 7.35 14.06
CA PRO A 69 -13.57 7.72 12.68
C PRO A 69 -12.52 8.59 11.96
N ASP A 70 -11.65 9.29 12.69
CA ASP A 70 -10.53 10.09 12.12
C ASP A 70 -9.51 9.24 11.34
N GLN A 71 -9.60 7.92 11.43
CA GLN A 71 -8.66 7.02 10.78
C GLN A 71 -8.84 6.92 9.27
N GLN A 72 -10.05 7.14 8.73
CA GLN A 72 -10.28 7.10 7.28
C GLN A 72 -9.67 8.30 6.54
N GLN A 73 -9.58 9.47 7.19
CA GLN A 73 -8.89 10.64 6.63
C GLN A 73 -7.37 10.46 6.67
N ALA A 74 -6.84 9.99 7.81
CA ALA A 74 -5.42 9.64 7.94
C ALA A 74 -4.96 8.55 6.96
N GLN A 75 -5.89 7.70 6.50
CA GLN A 75 -5.67 6.65 5.51
C GLN A 75 -5.34 7.24 4.12
N ARG A 76 -6.11 8.25 3.69
CA ARG A 76 -5.90 8.95 2.41
C ARG A 76 -4.63 9.79 2.41
N ASP A 77 -4.33 10.45 3.54
CA ASP A 77 -3.11 11.25 3.69
C ASP A 77 -1.84 10.40 3.53
N LEU A 78 -1.83 9.16 4.04
CA LEU A 78 -0.66 8.29 3.93
C LEU A 78 -0.38 7.85 2.49
N THR A 79 -1.44 7.52 1.72
CA THR A 79 -1.28 7.16 0.31
C THR A 79 -0.71 8.33 -0.50
N GLN A 80 -1.18 9.56 -0.21
CA GLN A 80 -0.69 10.78 -0.86
C GLN A 80 0.78 11.09 -0.50
N VAL A 81 1.17 10.90 0.76
CA VAL A 81 2.55 11.15 1.23
C VAL A 81 3.54 10.10 0.69
N CYS A 82 3.17 8.83 0.59
CA CYS A 82 4.03 7.85 -0.07
C CYS A 82 4.14 8.14 -1.57
N GLY A 83 3.03 8.43 -2.24
CA GLY A 83 3.00 8.67 -3.69
C GLY A 83 3.94 9.80 -4.06
N ALA A 84 3.88 10.93 -3.34
CA ALA A 84 4.79 12.06 -3.54
C ALA A 84 6.27 11.69 -3.34
N ARG A 85 6.58 10.80 -2.38
CA ARG A 85 7.96 10.34 -2.13
C ARG A 85 8.44 9.28 -3.12
N ALA A 86 7.55 8.41 -3.61
CA ALA A 86 7.83 7.46 -4.68
C ALA A 86 8.10 8.21 -6.00
N SER A 87 7.38 9.31 -6.25
CA SER A 87 7.64 10.21 -7.39
C SER A 87 9.01 10.88 -7.35
N GLY A 88 9.54 11.18 -6.16
CA GLY A 88 10.90 11.73 -6.00
C GLY A 88 12.01 10.74 -6.40
N ILE A 89 11.74 9.43 -6.36
CA ILE A 89 12.64 8.37 -6.85
C ILE A 89 12.37 8.08 -8.34
N ALA A 90 11.10 8.16 -8.77
CA ALA A 90 10.67 8.01 -10.16
C ALA A 90 11.28 9.06 -11.09
N GLY A 91 11.51 10.26 -10.57
CA GLY A 91 12.10 11.37 -11.29
C GLY A 91 13.60 11.42 -11.14
N LEU A 92 14.34 10.38 -11.56
CA LEU A 92 15.64 10.71 -12.16
C LEU A 92 15.34 11.75 -13.23
N PRO A 93 15.98 12.93 -13.24
CA PRO A 93 15.67 13.95 -14.22
C PRO A 93 16.23 13.50 -15.57
N LEU A 94 15.56 12.54 -16.20
CA LEU A 94 15.97 11.85 -17.43
C LEU A 94 16.19 12.88 -18.53
N GLU A 95 15.32 13.89 -18.65
CA GLU A 95 15.51 14.98 -19.60
C GLU A 95 16.78 15.80 -19.32
N ARG A 96 17.18 15.91 -18.05
CA ARG A 96 18.43 16.58 -17.65
C ARG A 96 19.64 15.72 -17.96
N ILE A 97 19.55 14.40 -17.74
CA ILE A 97 20.59 13.43 -18.10
C ILE A 97 20.81 13.42 -19.60
N GLU A 98 19.74 13.31 -20.40
CA GLU A 98 19.78 13.37 -21.86
C GLU A 98 20.46 14.63 -22.36
N ARG A 99 20.06 15.78 -21.82
CA ARG A 99 20.60 17.08 -22.23
C ARG A 99 22.07 17.25 -21.86
N ALA A 100 22.48 16.74 -20.69
CA ALA A 100 23.85 16.88 -20.22
C ALA A 100 24.81 15.92 -20.92
N VAL A 101 24.41 14.66 -21.08
CA VAL A 101 25.26 13.60 -21.60
C VAL A 101 25.24 13.52 -23.13
N ARG A 102 24.12 13.92 -23.76
CA ARG A 102 23.89 13.84 -25.22
C ARG A 102 24.27 12.46 -25.77
N PRO A 103 23.56 11.39 -25.36
CA PRO A 103 23.88 10.04 -25.78
C PRO A 103 23.71 9.84 -27.29
N ASP A 104 24.58 9.02 -27.88
CA ASP A 104 24.46 8.54 -29.25
C ASP A 104 23.42 7.41 -29.37
N ASP A 105 23.24 6.87 -30.59
CA ASP A 105 22.23 5.84 -30.85
C ASP A 105 22.48 4.52 -30.11
N ALA A 106 23.74 4.17 -29.84
CA ALA A 106 24.08 2.98 -29.06
C ALA A 106 23.79 3.20 -27.57
N GLN A 107 24.09 4.39 -27.05
CA GLN A 107 23.87 4.78 -25.65
C GLN A 107 22.40 5.05 -25.33
N ARG A 108 21.60 5.48 -26.31
CA ARG A 108 20.14 5.70 -26.15
C ARG A 108 19.40 4.44 -25.71
N SER A 109 19.81 3.27 -26.20
CA SER A 109 19.24 2.00 -25.76
C SER A 109 19.48 1.76 -24.27
N ALA A 110 20.72 1.96 -23.79
CA ALA A 110 21.06 1.82 -22.37
C ALA A 110 20.37 2.87 -21.49
N LEU A 111 20.13 4.08 -22.01
CA LEU A 111 19.35 5.10 -21.32
C LEU A 111 17.86 4.72 -21.19
N ASN A 112 17.28 4.14 -22.24
CA ASN A 112 15.89 3.65 -22.20
C ASN A 112 15.73 2.51 -21.19
N ASP A 113 16.71 1.60 -21.09
CA ASP A 113 16.73 0.56 -20.06
C ASP A 113 16.73 1.17 -18.65
N LEU A 114 17.53 2.23 -18.42
CA LEU A 114 17.55 2.97 -17.15
C LEU A 114 16.20 3.65 -16.86
N GLN A 115 15.55 4.23 -17.87
CA GLN A 115 14.22 4.80 -17.74
C GLN A 115 13.19 3.73 -17.31
N ASN A 116 13.20 2.58 -17.98
CA ASN A 116 12.29 1.47 -17.66
C ASN A 116 12.52 0.94 -16.24
N ALA A 117 13.77 0.73 -15.84
CA ALA A 117 14.11 0.29 -14.49
C ALA A 117 13.68 1.30 -13.41
N THR A 118 13.80 2.60 -13.70
CA THR A 118 13.36 3.66 -12.78
C THR A 118 11.83 3.71 -12.66
N ALA A 119 11.12 3.52 -13.78
CA ALA A 119 9.66 3.42 -13.77
C ALA A 119 9.17 2.19 -13.00
N GLU A 120 9.82 1.05 -13.16
CA GLU A 120 9.54 -0.17 -12.41
C GLU A 120 9.79 0.02 -10.90
N ALA A 121 10.92 0.61 -10.53
CA ALA A 121 11.23 0.94 -9.14
C ALA A 121 10.19 1.91 -8.53
N SER A 122 9.73 2.90 -9.29
CA SER A 122 8.65 3.79 -8.84
C SER A 122 7.34 3.06 -8.61
N ASN A 123 6.98 2.14 -9.51
CA ASN A 123 5.78 1.33 -9.38
C ASN A 123 5.84 0.43 -8.15
N LEU A 124 6.99 -0.19 -7.89
CA LEU A 124 7.22 -1.03 -6.70
C LEU A 124 7.06 -0.22 -5.40
N LEU A 125 7.68 0.95 -5.34
CA LEU A 125 7.56 1.84 -4.19
C LEU A 125 6.14 2.36 -3.99
N SER A 126 5.40 2.54 -5.07
CA SER A 126 4.00 2.98 -5.04
C SER A 126 3.07 1.85 -4.59
N SER A 127 3.28 0.61 -5.06
CA SER A 127 2.48 -0.55 -4.66
C SER A 127 2.67 -0.93 -3.20
N ASP A 128 3.90 -0.76 -2.69
CA ASP A 128 4.24 -1.07 -1.29
C ASP A 128 3.94 0.08 -0.33
N CYS A 129 3.35 1.18 -0.82
CA CYS A 129 2.86 2.21 0.07
C CYS A 129 1.73 1.64 0.95
N PRO A 130 1.89 1.66 2.29
CA PRO A 130 0.81 1.28 3.17
C PRO A 130 -0.39 2.21 2.99
N THR A 131 -1.51 1.63 2.58
CA THR A 131 -2.79 2.36 2.48
C THR A 131 -3.38 2.68 3.84
N TYR A 132 -2.82 2.17 4.94
CA TYR A 132 -3.35 2.36 6.30
C TYR A 132 -2.28 2.75 7.31
N ARG A 133 -2.70 3.51 8.32
CA ARG A 133 -1.83 3.84 9.46
C ARG A 133 -1.76 2.66 10.40
N ALA A 134 -0.57 2.13 10.62
CA ALA A 134 -0.39 1.14 11.67
C ALA A 134 -0.64 1.75 13.06
N LEU A 135 -1.61 1.19 13.77
CA LEU A 135 -2.10 1.71 15.05
C LEU A 135 -1.34 1.20 16.26
N THR A 136 -0.60 0.10 16.11
CA THR A 136 0.20 -0.46 17.19
C THR A 136 1.67 -0.15 16.95
N PRO A 137 2.49 0.02 18.00
CA PRO A 137 3.93 0.17 17.82
C PRO A 137 4.56 -0.96 17.00
N VAL A 138 4.12 -2.20 17.22
CA VAL A 138 4.59 -3.36 16.43
C VAL A 138 4.19 -3.24 14.96
N GLY A 139 2.93 -2.90 14.69
CA GLY A 139 2.48 -2.70 13.31
C GLY A 139 3.22 -1.56 12.60
N ARG A 140 3.61 -0.50 13.33
CA ARG A 140 4.42 0.60 12.75
C ARG A 140 5.81 0.12 12.36
N LEU A 141 6.45 -0.73 13.17
CA LEU A 141 7.74 -1.32 12.83
C LEU A 141 7.62 -2.24 11.61
N GLN A 142 6.57 -3.07 11.54
CA GLN A 142 6.32 -3.93 10.37
C GLN A 142 6.12 -3.10 9.09
N ALA A 143 5.37 -1.99 9.16
CA ALA A 143 5.21 -1.09 8.02
C ALA A 143 6.53 -0.39 7.62
N MET A 144 7.41 -0.08 8.58
CA MET A 144 8.74 0.45 8.30
C MET A 144 9.65 -0.59 7.63
N GLU A 145 9.61 -1.83 8.10
CA GLU A 145 10.34 -2.96 7.52
C GLU A 145 9.93 -3.19 6.06
N GLN A 146 8.63 -3.28 5.79
CA GLN A 146 8.10 -3.41 4.42
C GLN A 146 8.56 -2.26 3.50
N ARG A 147 8.55 -1.03 4.02
CA ARG A 147 9.01 0.13 3.24
C ARG A 147 10.50 0.07 2.92
N LEU A 148 11.33 -0.39 3.84
CA LEU A 148 12.77 -0.55 3.61
C LEU A 148 13.07 -1.68 2.63
N ASP A 149 12.32 -2.78 2.70
CA ASP A 149 12.41 -3.89 1.75
C ASP A 149 12.07 -3.42 0.32
N ALA A 150 10.97 -2.68 0.17
CA ALA A 150 10.58 -2.07 -1.11
C ALA A 150 11.66 -1.12 -1.66
N MET A 151 12.27 -0.30 -0.80
CA MET A 151 13.40 0.56 -1.19
C MET A 151 14.62 -0.23 -1.62
N LEU A 152 14.93 -1.33 -0.94
CA LEU A 152 16.04 -2.19 -1.29
C LEU A 152 15.82 -2.81 -2.68
N HIS A 153 14.64 -3.37 -2.93
CA HIS A 153 14.30 -3.92 -4.24
C HIS A 153 14.32 -2.85 -5.33
N ALA A 154 13.79 -1.65 -5.07
CA ALA A 154 13.85 -0.53 -6.02
C ALA A 154 15.30 -0.19 -6.43
N VAL A 155 16.23 -0.16 -5.46
CA VAL A 155 17.66 0.06 -5.75
C VAL A 155 18.24 -1.10 -6.55
N GLN A 156 17.92 -2.35 -6.21
CA GLN A 156 18.38 -3.53 -6.94
C GLN A 156 17.88 -3.56 -8.39
N THR A 157 16.71 -2.98 -8.67
CA THR A 157 16.19 -2.82 -10.04
C THR A 157 16.95 -1.76 -10.83
N VAL A 158 17.22 -0.59 -10.23
CA VAL A 158 17.83 0.55 -10.94
C VAL A 158 19.35 0.39 -11.11
N GLN A 159 20.04 -0.16 -10.11
CA GLN A 159 21.50 -0.27 -10.08
C GLN A 159 22.09 -0.91 -11.35
N PRO A 160 21.67 -2.11 -11.82
CA PRO A 160 22.28 -2.74 -12.99
C PRO A 160 22.07 -1.94 -14.29
N ALA A 161 20.90 -1.30 -14.44
CA ALA A 161 20.63 -0.45 -15.59
C ALA A 161 21.48 0.82 -15.59
N LEU A 162 21.68 1.42 -14.41
CA LEU A 162 22.55 2.58 -14.24
C LEU A 162 24.01 2.23 -14.53
N GLU A 163 24.51 1.11 -14.02
CA GLU A 163 25.87 0.62 -14.28
C GLU A 163 26.09 0.39 -15.77
N LYS A 164 25.13 -0.25 -16.46
CA LYS A 164 25.18 -0.46 -17.91
C LYS A 164 25.21 0.87 -18.68
N PHE A 165 24.34 1.81 -18.33
CA PHE A 165 24.35 3.14 -18.94
C PHE A 165 25.68 3.85 -18.71
N TYR A 166 26.15 3.93 -17.46
CA TYR A 166 27.40 4.60 -17.11
C TYR A 166 28.62 3.97 -17.78
N ALA A 167 28.66 2.64 -17.91
CA ALA A 167 29.72 1.92 -18.62
C ALA A 167 29.75 2.23 -20.12
N SER A 168 28.59 2.54 -20.74
CA SER A 168 28.50 2.92 -22.15
C SER A 168 29.01 4.34 -22.45
N LEU A 169 29.19 5.18 -21.43
CA LEU A 169 29.60 6.57 -21.59
C LEU A 169 31.11 6.71 -21.78
N GLY A 170 31.51 7.65 -22.65
CA GLY A 170 32.87 8.14 -22.73
C GLY A 170 33.26 9.01 -21.52
N ASP A 171 34.54 9.31 -21.35
CA ASP A 171 35.04 10.02 -20.15
C ASP A 171 34.44 11.42 -19.99
N GLU A 172 34.37 12.18 -21.09
CA GLU A 172 33.76 13.53 -21.11
C GLU A 172 32.26 13.48 -20.76
N GLN A 173 31.57 12.43 -21.19
CA GLN A 173 30.17 12.19 -20.88
C GLN A 173 29.97 11.82 -19.41
N LYS A 174 30.84 10.97 -18.86
CA LYS A 174 30.87 10.61 -17.43
C LYS A 174 31.10 11.84 -16.57
N GLU A 175 32.00 12.74 -16.96
CA GLU A 175 32.19 14.00 -16.22
C GLU A 175 30.93 14.86 -16.21
N ARG A 176 30.23 15.00 -17.35
CA ARG A 176 28.96 15.75 -17.41
C ARG A 176 27.88 15.09 -16.57
N PHE A 177 27.81 13.75 -16.59
CA PHE A 177 26.90 12.97 -15.75
C PHE A 177 27.19 13.19 -14.26
N ASN A 178 28.46 13.13 -13.83
CA ASN A 178 28.87 13.28 -12.42
C ASN A 178 28.63 14.70 -11.88
N ARG A 179 28.54 15.71 -12.74
CA ARG A 179 28.14 17.08 -12.35
C ARG A 179 26.64 17.23 -12.12
N LEU A 180 25.83 16.24 -12.48
CA LEU A 180 24.40 16.24 -12.17
C LEU A 180 24.20 15.99 -10.67
N SER A 181 23.98 17.07 -9.91
CA SER A 181 23.51 16.91 -8.53
C SER A 181 22.10 16.31 -8.55
N PRO A 182 21.80 15.33 -7.67
CA PRO A 182 20.43 14.87 -7.48
C PRO A 182 19.56 16.10 -7.21
N ALA A 183 18.42 16.19 -7.91
CA ALA A 183 17.47 17.25 -7.65
C ALA A 183 17.11 17.19 -6.16
N GLN A 184 17.40 18.27 -5.43
CA GLN A 184 17.03 18.33 -4.02
C GLN A 184 15.50 18.33 -3.96
N GLY A 185 14.94 17.22 -3.47
CA GLY A 185 13.52 17.01 -3.23
C GLY A 185 13.29 16.72 -1.76
#